data_AF-A0A143YUV0-F1
#
_entry.id   AF-A0A143YUV0-F1
#
_cell.length_a   1.000
_cell.length_b   1.000
_cell.length_c   1.000
_cell.angle_alpha   90.00
_cell.angle_beta   90.00
_cell.angle_gamma   90.00
#
_symmetry.space_group_name_H-M   'P 1'
#
loop_
_entity.id
_entity.type
_entity.pdbx_description
1 polymer ?
#
loop_
_entity_poly.entity_id
_entity_poly.type
_entity_poly.pdbx_seq_one_letter_code
_entity_poly.pdbx_strand_id
1 'polypeptide(L)'
;MTFSAEIRQAVEPIWAASMVHPFVKGMGDGSLPLENFRFYIQQDSYYLTRFAKILALGAAKAPDIATTNQFADFAKHTYSAEIGLHEQFAKRLGITAEEKEFFKPAPTTYAYTSHLYRAGHAGHLGDVIAAVLPCYWLYAEIGDAFQNAAPEEPIYQEWIATYGGKDFQDRVDEQIAHLDKIAAAVSEADRERMKEHFIISSQYEYAFWEMGYRMETWPVPLEK
;
A
#
# COMPACT_ATOMS: atom_id res chain seq x y z
N MET A 1 -9.78 -9.99 -22.41
CA MET A 1 -9.69 -9.32 -21.10
C MET A 1 -8.23 -9.38 -20.69
N THR A 2 -7.64 -8.28 -20.22
CA THR A 2 -6.28 -8.28 -19.68
C THR A 2 -6.26 -9.00 -18.33
N PHE A 3 -5.08 -9.43 -17.87
CA PHE A 3 -4.96 -10.12 -16.59
C PHE A 3 -5.28 -9.16 -15.43
N SER A 4 -4.83 -7.90 -15.54
CA SER A 4 -5.16 -6.81 -14.63
C SER A 4 -6.67 -6.60 -14.46
N ALA A 5 -7.43 -6.60 -15.56
CA ALA A 5 -8.89 -6.47 -15.52
C ALA A 5 -9.57 -7.66 -14.83
N GLU A 6 -9.06 -8.87 -15.04
CA GLU A 6 -9.55 -10.09 -14.38
C GLU A 6 -9.34 -10.03 -12.86
N ILE A 7 -8.12 -9.72 -12.41
CA ILE A 7 -7.81 -9.69 -10.97
C ILE A 7 -8.49 -8.51 -10.26
N ARG A 8 -8.67 -7.37 -10.94
CA ARG A 8 -9.43 -6.23 -10.43
C ARG A 8 -10.90 -6.56 -10.24
N GLN A 9 -11.50 -7.29 -11.18
CA GLN A 9 -12.87 -7.78 -11.03
C GLN A 9 -12.98 -8.76 -9.85
N ALA A 10 -11.98 -9.62 -9.64
CA ALA A 10 -12.00 -10.61 -8.56
C ALA A 10 -11.99 -10.00 -7.15
N VAL A 11 -11.39 -8.82 -6.97
CA VAL A 11 -11.31 -8.12 -5.68
C VAL A 11 -12.36 -7.04 -5.49
N GLU A 12 -13.26 -6.83 -6.45
CA GLU A 12 -14.27 -5.78 -6.42
C GLU A 12 -15.05 -5.72 -5.08
N PRO A 13 -15.51 -6.83 -4.49
CA PRO A 13 -16.21 -6.77 -3.20
C PRO A 13 -15.34 -6.20 -2.06
N ILE A 14 -14.03 -6.45 -2.10
CA ILE A 14 -13.08 -5.98 -1.08
C ILE A 14 -12.83 -4.47 -1.26
N TRP A 15 -12.63 -4.04 -2.50
CA TRP A 15 -12.33 -2.63 -2.81
C TRP A 15 -13.56 -1.75 -2.61
N ALA A 16 -14.74 -2.23 -3.00
CA ALA A 16 -16.01 -1.57 -2.68
C ALA A 16 -16.20 -1.42 -1.15
N ALA A 17 -15.82 -2.44 -0.36
CA ALA A 17 -15.86 -2.35 1.10
C ALA A 17 -14.86 -1.30 1.64
N SER A 18 -13.65 -1.21 1.08
CA SER A 18 -12.67 -0.16 1.43
C SER A 18 -13.22 1.25 1.18
N MET A 19 -13.88 1.47 0.04
CA MET A 19 -14.46 2.79 -0.32
C MET A 19 -15.50 3.29 0.68
N VAL A 20 -16.27 2.37 1.29
CA VAL A 20 -17.31 2.72 2.28
C VAL A 20 -16.86 2.53 3.73
N HIS A 21 -15.60 2.14 3.95
CA HIS A 21 -15.05 1.88 5.27
C HIS A 21 -15.05 3.17 6.12
N PRO A 22 -15.39 3.13 7.43
CA PRO A 22 -15.42 4.33 8.28
C PRO A 22 -14.12 5.13 8.28
N PHE A 23 -12.96 4.45 8.24
CA PHE A 23 -11.66 5.12 8.14
C PHE A 23 -11.55 5.97 6.87
N VAL A 24 -11.85 5.39 5.71
CA VAL A 24 -11.70 6.02 4.39
C VAL A 24 -12.71 7.16 4.22
N LYS A 25 -13.99 6.92 4.55
CA LYS A 25 -15.01 7.98 4.51
C LYS A 25 -14.68 9.13 5.47
N GLY A 26 -14.23 8.79 6.69
CA GLY A 26 -13.83 9.76 7.70
C GLY A 26 -12.67 10.65 7.25
N MET A 27 -11.75 10.15 6.43
CA MET A 27 -10.71 11.00 5.82
C MET A 27 -11.32 11.96 4.79
N GLY A 28 -12.27 11.49 3.97
CA GLY A 28 -12.92 12.30 2.95
C GLY A 28 -13.83 13.40 3.52
N ASP A 29 -14.66 13.07 4.51
CA ASP A 29 -15.59 14.03 5.13
C ASP A 29 -14.98 14.79 6.33
N GLY A 30 -13.78 14.42 6.76
CA GLY A 30 -13.07 15.03 7.88
C GLY A 30 -13.50 14.53 9.27
N SER A 31 -14.38 13.53 9.36
CA SER A 31 -14.86 13.00 10.64
C SER A 31 -13.92 11.99 11.30
N LEU A 32 -12.85 11.55 10.62
CA LEU A 32 -11.88 10.63 11.21
C LEU A 32 -11.16 11.33 12.37
N PRO A 33 -11.08 10.74 13.56
CA PRO A 33 -10.26 11.33 14.63
C PRO A 33 -8.78 11.35 14.25
N LEU A 34 -8.10 12.46 14.53
CA LEU A 34 -6.67 12.62 14.21
C LEU A 34 -5.78 11.56 14.87
N GLU A 35 -6.16 11.04 16.04
CA GLU A 35 -5.45 9.93 16.71
C GLU A 35 -5.43 8.63 15.89
N ASN A 36 -6.53 8.30 15.21
CA ASN A 36 -6.60 7.15 14.31
C ASN A 36 -5.68 7.33 13.11
N PHE A 37 -5.71 8.53 12.51
CA PHE A 37 -4.81 8.85 11.40
C PHE A 37 -3.34 8.83 11.84
N ARG A 38 -3.05 9.35 13.04
CA ARG A 38 -1.72 9.32 13.64
C ARG A 38 -1.23 7.91 13.88
N PHE A 39 -2.09 7.01 14.34
CA PHE A 39 -1.76 5.60 14.48
C PHE A 39 -1.48 4.96 13.10
N TYR A 40 -2.35 5.22 12.12
CA TYR A 40 -2.19 4.76 10.74
C TYR A 40 -0.83 5.19 10.14
N ILE A 41 -0.45 6.46 10.27
CA ILE A 41 0.83 6.98 9.75
C ILE A 41 2.05 6.28 10.36
N GLN A 42 2.01 5.94 11.66
CA GLN A 42 3.12 5.19 12.28
C GLN A 42 3.23 3.78 11.70
N GLN A 43 2.09 3.12 11.46
CA GLN A 43 2.05 1.79 10.88
C GLN A 43 2.45 1.80 9.40
N ASP A 44 2.01 2.81 8.65
CA ASP A 44 2.33 2.98 7.23
C ASP A 44 3.81 3.25 7.02
N SER A 45 4.45 4.03 7.91
CA SER A 45 5.90 4.22 7.89
C SER A 45 6.68 2.90 8.04
N TYR A 46 6.22 2.04 8.95
CA TYR A 46 6.77 0.69 9.07
C TYR A 46 6.56 -0.12 7.79
N TYR A 47 5.35 -0.08 7.21
CA TYR A 47 4.98 -0.78 5.99
C TYR A 47 5.85 -0.36 4.80
N LEU A 48 5.96 0.94 4.52
CA LEU A 48 6.69 1.47 3.37
C LEU A 48 8.19 1.17 3.41
N THR A 49 8.78 1.14 4.61
CA THR A 49 10.17 0.68 4.78
C THR A 49 10.36 -0.75 4.27
N ARG A 50 9.36 -1.63 4.46
CA ARG A 50 9.41 -3.03 3.97
C ARG A 50 9.03 -3.06 2.50
N PHE A 51 8.02 -2.31 2.09
CA PHE A 51 7.59 -2.16 0.70
C PHE A 51 8.76 -1.80 -0.23
N ALA A 52 9.58 -0.82 0.16
CA ALA A 52 10.79 -0.44 -0.59
C ALA A 52 11.78 -1.61 -0.76
N LYS A 53 11.94 -2.45 0.27
CA LYS A 53 12.78 -3.66 0.20
C LYS A 53 12.19 -4.70 -0.76
N ILE A 54 10.87 -4.84 -0.81
CA ILE A 54 10.19 -5.74 -1.73
C ILE A 54 10.33 -5.27 -3.18
N LEU A 55 10.25 -3.97 -3.43
CA LEU A 55 10.56 -3.41 -4.75
C LEU A 55 12.02 -3.66 -5.15
N ALA A 56 12.97 -3.55 -4.21
CA ALA A 56 14.36 -3.91 -4.47
C ALA A 56 14.55 -5.40 -4.77
N LEU A 57 13.80 -6.30 -4.12
CA LEU A 57 13.75 -7.72 -4.49
C LEU A 57 13.14 -7.91 -5.89
N GLY A 58 12.15 -7.10 -6.26
CA GLY A 58 11.63 -7.02 -7.63
C GLY A 58 12.72 -6.66 -8.64
N ALA A 59 13.53 -5.63 -8.36
CA ALA A 59 14.67 -5.25 -9.20
C ALA A 59 15.67 -6.40 -9.41
N ALA A 60 15.93 -7.17 -8.35
CA ALA A 60 16.81 -8.33 -8.40
C ALA A 60 16.23 -9.52 -9.20
N LYS A 61 14.89 -9.60 -9.33
CA LYS A 61 14.18 -10.63 -10.12
C LYS A 61 13.89 -10.21 -11.56
N ALA A 62 14.19 -8.96 -11.92
CA ALA A 62 13.89 -8.43 -13.24
C ALA A 62 14.67 -9.17 -14.34
N PRO A 63 14.04 -9.44 -15.50
CA PRO A 63 14.67 -10.23 -16.57
C PRO A 63 15.68 -9.44 -17.40
N ASP A 64 15.69 -8.11 -17.29
CA ASP A 64 16.52 -7.21 -18.08
C ASP A 64 16.91 -5.95 -17.29
N ILE A 65 17.97 -5.28 -17.75
CA ILE A 65 18.57 -4.12 -17.08
C ILE A 65 17.62 -2.91 -17.00
N ALA A 66 16.73 -2.73 -17.98
CA ALA A 66 15.80 -1.61 -17.98
C ALA A 66 14.75 -1.80 -16.88
N THR A 67 14.19 -3.01 -16.80
CA THR A 67 13.26 -3.40 -15.73
C THR A 67 13.95 -3.37 -14.36
N THR A 68 15.21 -3.80 -14.25
CA THR A 68 16.00 -3.67 -13.00
C THR A 68 16.12 -2.20 -12.56
N ASN A 69 16.50 -1.30 -13.48
CA ASN A 69 16.64 0.12 -13.16
C ASN A 69 15.32 0.72 -12.69
N GLN A 70 14.22 0.42 -13.38
CA GLN A 70 12.92 0.97 -13.03
C GLN A 70 12.44 0.53 -11.64
N PHE A 71 12.59 -0.75 -11.28
CA PHE A 71 12.24 -1.22 -9.93
C PHE A 71 13.17 -0.67 -8.84
N ALA A 72 14.45 -0.46 -9.15
CA ALA A 72 15.36 0.22 -8.24
C ALA A 72 14.95 1.69 -8.02
N ASP A 73 14.51 2.37 -9.08
CA ASP A 73 13.97 3.73 -9.00
C ASP A 73 12.66 3.79 -8.22
N PHE A 74 11.78 2.80 -8.35
CA PHE A 74 10.56 2.69 -7.51
C PHE A 74 10.89 2.49 -6.03
N ALA A 75 11.86 1.62 -5.71
CA ALA A 75 12.32 1.43 -4.33
C ALA A 75 12.89 2.73 -3.74
N LYS A 76 13.72 3.44 -4.52
CA LYS A 76 14.27 4.75 -4.14
C LYS A 76 13.18 5.80 -3.95
N HIS A 77 12.22 5.89 -4.87
CA HIS A 77 11.10 6.83 -4.76
C HIS A 77 10.25 6.54 -3.54
N THR A 78 9.98 5.28 -3.21
CA THR A 78 9.25 4.89 -2.00
C THR A 78 9.97 5.43 -0.75
N TYR A 79 11.29 5.27 -0.69
CA TYR A 79 12.10 5.84 0.39
C TYR A 79 12.07 7.38 0.42
N SER A 80 12.13 8.04 -0.74
CA SER A 80 12.05 9.51 -0.80
C SER A 80 10.66 10.04 -0.42
N ALA A 81 9.59 9.32 -0.80
CA ALA A 81 8.22 9.64 -0.41
C ALA A 81 8.03 9.46 1.11
N GLU A 82 8.60 8.39 1.68
CA GLU A 82 8.63 8.13 3.12
C GLU A 82 9.30 9.28 3.90
N ILE A 83 10.48 9.73 3.46
CA ILE A 83 11.15 10.88 4.09
C ILE A 83 10.32 12.15 3.92
N GLY A 84 9.81 12.42 2.72
CA GLY A 84 9.13 13.67 2.42
C GLY A 84 7.78 13.81 3.15
N LEU A 85 6.89 12.85 2.94
CA LEU A 85 5.49 12.93 3.38
C LEU A 85 5.35 12.48 4.84
N HIS A 86 5.94 11.34 5.21
CA HIS A 86 5.79 10.82 6.57
C HIS A 86 6.57 11.61 7.62
N GLU A 87 7.73 12.21 7.31
CA GLU A 87 8.37 13.09 8.29
C GLU A 87 7.57 14.38 8.52
N GLN A 88 7.00 14.95 7.45
CA GLN A 88 6.14 16.14 7.56
C GLN A 88 4.87 15.83 8.36
N PHE A 89 4.20 14.73 8.04
CA PHE A 89 3.02 14.27 8.77
C PHE A 89 3.36 13.93 10.21
N ALA A 90 4.45 13.21 10.46
CA ALA A 90 4.91 12.88 11.80
C ALA A 90 5.17 14.13 12.65
N LYS A 91 5.79 15.17 12.06
CA LYS A 91 6.01 16.44 12.75
C LYS A 91 4.70 17.14 13.09
N ARG A 92 3.75 17.19 12.15
CA ARG A 92 2.44 17.84 12.34
C ARG A 92 1.56 17.10 13.35
N LEU A 93 1.65 15.78 13.37
CA LEU A 93 0.92 14.90 14.28
C LEU A 93 1.63 14.73 15.64
N GLY A 94 2.74 15.44 15.87
CA GLY A 94 3.49 15.39 17.12
C GLY A 94 3.99 13.98 17.46
N ILE A 95 4.40 13.19 16.45
CA ILE A 95 5.03 11.88 16.67
C ILE A 95 6.46 12.12 17.16
N THR A 96 6.72 11.76 18.42
CA THR A 96 7.99 11.99 19.09
C THR A 96 9.06 10.98 18.66
N ALA A 97 10.33 11.30 18.92
CA ALA A 97 11.43 10.37 18.68
C ALA A 97 11.31 9.11 19.56
N GLU A 98 10.84 9.26 20.81
CA GLU A 98 10.60 8.16 21.74
C GLU A 98 9.52 7.21 21.20
N GLU A 99 8.41 7.74 20.69
CA GLU A 99 7.37 6.90 20.07
C GLU A 99 7.89 6.15 18.85
N LYS A 100 8.76 6.77 18.03
CA LYS A 100 9.41 6.08 16.91
C LYS A 100 10.36 4.97 17.38
N GLU A 101 11.10 5.21 18.46
CA GLU A 101 12.04 4.23 19.03
C GLU A 101 11.31 3.00 19.60
N PHE A 102 10.21 3.22 20.33
CA PHE A 102 9.44 2.15 20.96
C PHE A 102 8.29 1.61 20.10
N PHE A 103 8.15 2.11 18.87
CA PHE A 103 7.12 1.67 17.93
C PHE A 103 7.12 0.15 17.75
N LYS A 104 5.92 -0.43 17.74
CA LYS A 104 5.69 -1.84 17.39
C LYS A 104 4.65 -1.92 16.27
N PRO A 105 4.91 -2.73 15.22
CA PRO A 105 3.89 -2.96 14.20
C PRO A 105 2.69 -3.67 14.83
N ALA A 106 1.50 -3.27 14.44
CA ALA A 106 0.28 -3.99 14.75
C ALA A 106 0.29 -5.39 14.08
N PRO A 107 -0.50 -6.35 14.60
CA PRO A 107 -0.63 -7.68 14.00
C PRO A 107 -0.89 -7.63 12.49
N THR A 108 -1.80 -6.76 12.04
CA THR A 108 -2.14 -6.61 10.61
C THR A 108 -0.96 -6.08 9.79
N THR A 109 -0.28 -5.01 10.22
CA THR A 109 0.92 -4.49 9.54
C THR A 109 2.00 -5.56 9.40
N TYR A 110 2.24 -6.33 10.47
CA TYR A 110 3.23 -7.40 10.47
C TYR A 110 2.83 -8.54 9.52
N ALA A 111 1.57 -8.98 9.56
CA ALA A 111 1.06 -10.02 8.68
C ALA A 111 1.12 -9.60 7.20
N TYR A 112 0.72 -8.36 6.89
CA TYR A 112 0.74 -7.86 5.53
C TYR A 112 2.18 -7.77 4.99
N THR A 113 3.10 -7.14 5.73
CA THR A 113 4.50 -7.09 5.31
C THR A 113 5.14 -8.48 5.19
N SER A 114 4.73 -9.45 6.02
CA SER A 114 5.18 -10.85 5.91
C SER A 114 4.69 -11.52 4.62
N HIS A 115 3.45 -11.25 4.21
CA HIS A 115 2.93 -11.65 2.90
C HIS A 115 3.73 -11.04 1.75
N LEU A 116 4.07 -9.75 1.82
CA LEU A 116 4.92 -9.12 0.80
C LEU A 116 6.31 -9.76 0.72
N TYR A 117 6.94 -10.10 1.85
CA TYR A 117 8.19 -10.87 1.83
C TYR A 117 8.02 -12.27 1.25
N ARG A 118 6.90 -12.95 1.54
CA ARG A 118 6.60 -14.25 0.94
C ARG A 118 6.55 -14.14 -0.59
N ALA A 119 5.83 -13.14 -1.12
CA ALA A 119 5.80 -12.87 -2.56
C ALA A 119 7.18 -12.47 -3.11
N GLY A 120 7.91 -11.63 -2.37
CA GLY A 120 9.28 -11.19 -2.68
C GLY A 120 10.30 -12.32 -2.79
N HIS A 121 10.10 -13.42 -2.08
CA HIS A 121 10.95 -14.60 -2.17
C HIS A 121 10.40 -15.70 -3.09
N ALA A 122 9.08 -15.72 -3.33
CA ALA A 122 8.45 -16.66 -4.24
C ALA A 122 8.64 -16.29 -5.72
N GLY A 123 8.47 -17.29 -6.59
CA GLY A 123 8.30 -17.14 -8.04
C GLY A 123 9.21 -16.12 -8.73
N HIS A 124 8.62 -15.33 -9.63
CA HIS A 124 9.28 -14.36 -10.50
C HIS A 124 8.77 -12.94 -10.25
N LEU A 125 9.26 -11.95 -11.01
CA LEU A 125 8.88 -10.54 -10.86
C LEU A 125 7.35 -10.31 -10.81
N GLY A 126 6.56 -11.06 -11.60
CA GLY A 126 5.10 -10.95 -11.59
C GLY A 126 4.46 -11.18 -10.21
N ASP A 127 5.05 -12.03 -9.36
CA ASP A 127 4.55 -12.30 -8.01
C ASP A 127 4.78 -11.08 -7.10
N VAL A 128 5.93 -10.42 -7.25
CA VAL A 128 6.26 -9.18 -6.54
C VAL A 128 5.28 -8.08 -6.93
N ILE A 129 5.09 -7.87 -8.24
CA ILE A 129 4.17 -6.84 -8.76
C ILE A 129 2.76 -7.11 -8.29
N ALA A 130 2.27 -8.34 -8.43
CA ALA A 130 0.92 -8.69 -8.02
C ALA A 130 0.67 -8.46 -6.52
N ALA A 131 1.67 -8.70 -5.68
CA ALA A 131 1.54 -8.47 -4.24
C ALA A 131 1.58 -6.99 -3.86
N VAL A 132 2.33 -6.14 -4.56
CA VAL A 132 2.43 -4.70 -4.23
C VAL A 132 1.38 -3.84 -4.95
N LEU A 133 0.83 -4.30 -6.06
CA LEU A 133 -0.06 -3.52 -6.92
C LEU A 133 -1.35 -3.04 -6.22
N PRO A 134 -2.01 -3.81 -5.34
CA PRO A 134 -3.19 -3.31 -4.61
C PRO A 134 -2.92 -2.05 -3.79
N CYS A 135 -1.73 -1.92 -3.19
CA CYS A 135 -1.34 -0.71 -2.46
C CYS A 135 -1.34 0.52 -3.37
N TYR A 136 -0.74 0.42 -4.56
CA TYR A 136 -0.77 1.50 -5.55
C TYR A 136 -2.20 1.77 -6.04
N TRP A 137 -2.87 0.75 -6.54
CA TRP A 137 -4.07 0.92 -7.33
C TRP A 137 -5.30 1.27 -6.48
N LEU A 138 -5.49 0.64 -5.30
CA LEU A 138 -6.59 1.00 -4.42
C LEU A 138 -6.46 2.43 -3.90
N TYR A 139 -5.25 2.86 -3.53
CA TYR A 139 -5.02 4.23 -3.07
C TYR A 139 -5.28 5.26 -4.16
N ALA A 140 -4.89 4.96 -5.41
CA ALA A 140 -5.20 5.79 -6.56
C ALA A 140 -6.71 5.93 -6.78
N GLU A 141 -7.47 4.82 -6.70
CA GLU A 141 -8.94 4.88 -6.82
C GLU A 141 -9.59 5.67 -5.68
N ILE A 142 -9.12 5.49 -4.44
CA ILE A 142 -9.62 6.26 -3.29
C ILE A 142 -9.31 7.76 -3.46
N GLY A 143 -8.07 8.10 -3.81
CA GLY A 143 -7.64 9.48 -4.01
C GLY A 143 -8.44 10.17 -5.12
N ASP A 144 -8.68 9.48 -6.24
CA ASP A 144 -9.53 10.00 -7.32
C ASP A 144 -11.00 10.17 -6.88
N ALA A 145 -11.56 9.19 -6.16
CA ALA A 145 -12.94 9.26 -5.66
C ALA A 145 -13.16 10.45 -4.71
N PHE A 146 -12.15 10.83 -3.92
CA PHE A 146 -12.21 11.95 -2.99
C PHE A 146 -11.54 13.24 -3.49
N GLN A 147 -11.16 13.34 -4.78
CA GLN A 147 -10.43 14.52 -5.30
C GLN A 147 -11.13 15.87 -5.08
N ASN A 148 -12.45 15.86 -4.96
CA ASN A 148 -13.29 17.05 -4.72
C ASN A 148 -13.67 17.24 -3.25
N ALA A 149 -13.22 16.34 -2.37
CA ALA A 149 -13.45 16.46 -0.94
C ALA A 149 -12.60 17.58 -0.35
N ALA A 150 -13.16 18.30 0.62
CA ALA A 150 -12.50 19.44 1.27
C ALA A 150 -12.64 19.33 2.79
N PRO A 151 -12.08 18.27 3.42
CA PRO A 151 -12.09 18.14 4.88
C PRO A 151 -11.35 19.32 5.53
N GLU A 152 -11.83 19.82 6.67
CA GLU A 152 -11.20 20.97 7.35
C GLU A 152 -9.76 20.66 7.77
N GLU A 153 -9.47 19.39 8.10
CA GLU A 153 -8.15 18.92 8.49
C GLU A 153 -7.19 18.89 7.28
N PRO A 154 -6.17 19.78 7.20
CA PRO A 154 -5.37 19.91 5.99
C PRO A 154 -4.52 18.67 5.68
N ILE A 155 -4.24 17.84 6.68
CA ILE A 155 -3.49 16.59 6.49
C ILE A 155 -4.27 15.56 5.65
N TYR A 156 -5.60 15.57 5.74
CA TYR A 156 -6.46 14.71 4.92
C TYR A 156 -6.50 15.21 3.47
N GLN A 157 -6.57 16.54 3.27
CA GLN A 157 -6.50 17.14 1.94
C GLN A 157 -5.19 16.77 1.23
N GLU A 158 -4.05 16.85 1.93
CA GLU A 158 -2.74 16.51 1.37
C GLU A 158 -2.62 15.02 1.04
N TRP A 159 -3.15 14.14 1.88
CA TRP A 159 -3.21 12.71 1.63
C TRP A 159 -4.02 12.42 0.36
N ILE A 160 -5.23 12.97 0.25
CA ILE A 160 -6.12 12.82 -0.91
C ILE A 160 -5.44 13.35 -2.18
N ALA A 161 -4.87 14.55 -2.13
CA ALA A 161 -4.19 15.17 -3.27
C ALA A 161 -2.97 14.36 -3.74
N THR A 162 -2.26 13.71 -2.82
CA THR A 162 -1.10 12.87 -3.16
C THR A 162 -1.53 11.66 -3.98
N TYR A 163 -2.55 10.92 -3.53
CA TYR A 163 -2.96 9.68 -4.19
C TYR A 163 -3.90 9.92 -5.39
N GLY A 164 -4.67 11.01 -5.40
CA GLY A 164 -5.46 11.46 -6.55
C GLY A 164 -4.64 12.20 -7.62
N GLY A 165 -3.38 12.55 -7.32
CA GLY A 165 -2.52 13.30 -8.22
C GLY A 165 -2.10 12.50 -9.46
N LYS A 166 -1.98 13.19 -10.59
CA LYS A 166 -1.61 12.59 -11.88
C LYS A 166 -0.31 11.76 -11.82
N ASP A 167 0.70 12.24 -11.12
CA ASP A 167 1.99 11.54 -10.99
C ASP A 167 1.85 10.17 -10.31
N PHE A 168 0.90 10.02 -9.38
CA PHE A 168 0.63 8.75 -8.72
C PHE A 168 -0.19 7.82 -9.63
N GLN A 169 -1.21 8.36 -10.31
CA GLN A 169 -2.03 7.63 -11.29
C GLN A 169 -1.19 7.04 -12.42
N ASP A 170 -0.28 7.84 -13.01
CA ASP A 170 0.59 7.39 -14.11
C ASP A 170 1.49 6.21 -13.67
N ARG A 171 1.96 6.21 -12.42
CA ARG A 171 2.75 5.10 -11.86
C ARG A 171 1.92 3.84 -11.66
N VAL A 172 0.65 3.98 -11.29
CA VAL A 172 -0.26 2.83 -11.20
C VAL A 172 -0.43 2.19 -12.57
N ASP A 173 -0.67 2.99 -13.61
CA ASP A 173 -0.81 2.53 -14.98
C ASP A 173 0.44 1.79 -15.48
N GLU A 174 1.64 2.30 -15.17
CA GLU A 174 2.91 1.63 -15.48
C GLU A 174 3.00 0.24 -14.85
N GLN A 175 2.63 0.11 -13.57
CA GLN A 175 2.68 -1.16 -12.84
C GLN A 175 1.63 -2.16 -13.34
N ILE A 176 0.43 -1.68 -13.69
CA ILE A 176 -0.62 -2.48 -14.35
C ILE A 176 -0.10 -3.03 -15.68
N ALA A 177 0.47 -2.18 -16.53
CA ALA A 177 0.98 -2.57 -17.84
C ALA A 177 2.11 -3.60 -17.74
N HIS A 178 3.00 -3.46 -16.76
CA HIS A 178 4.02 -4.46 -16.48
C HIS A 178 3.46 -5.81 -16.06
N LEU A 179 2.48 -5.80 -15.17
CA LEU A 179 1.85 -7.03 -14.72
C LEU A 179 1.20 -7.77 -15.89
N ASP A 180 0.48 -7.05 -16.75
CA ASP A 180 -0.14 -7.62 -17.96
C ASP A 180 0.88 -8.20 -18.93
N LYS A 181 2.01 -7.50 -19.16
CA LYS A 181 3.10 -8.00 -20.01
C LYS A 181 3.68 -9.31 -19.48
N ILE A 182 3.88 -9.42 -18.16
CA ILE A 182 4.38 -10.64 -17.53
C ILE A 182 3.33 -11.75 -17.61
N ALA A 183 2.08 -11.45 -17.26
CA ALA A 183 0.98 -12.41 -17.28
C ALA A 183 0.77 -13.06 -18.65
N ALA A 184 1.03 -12.33 -19.75
CA ALA A 184 0.96 -12.86 -21.11
C ALA A 184 2.07 -13.87 -21.47
N ALA A 185 3.17 -13.91 -20.71
CA ALA A 185 4.35 -14.72 -21.00
C ALA A 185 4.57 -15.90 -20.03
N VAL A 186 3.79 -15.99 -18.96
CA VAL A 186 3.95 -16.98 -17.89
C VAL A 186 2.89 -18.07 -17.98
N SER A 187 3.05 -19.14 -17.19
CA SER A 187 2.08 -20.24 -17.19
C SER A 187 0.77 -19.86 -16.49
N GLU A 188 -0.29 -20.63 -16.74
CA GLU A 188 -1.56 -20.44 -16.00
C GLU A 188 -1.39 -20.64 -14.49
N ALA A 189 -0.50 -21.56 -14.07
CA ALA A 189 -0.18 -21.75 -12.66
C ALA A 189 0.50 -20.53 -12.03
N ASP A 190 1.31 -19.80 -12.81
CA ASP A 190 1.89 -18.53 -12.36
C ASP A 190 0.82 -17.43 -12.27
N ARG A 191 -0.08 -17.34 -13.26
CA ARG A 191 -1.20 -16.38 -13.24
C ARG A 191 -2.11 -16.58 -12.02
N GLU A 192 -2.47 -17.81 -11.70
CA GLU A 192 -3.29 -18.11 -10.52
C GLU A 192 -2.57 -17.73 -9.21
N ARG A 193 -1.26 -18.01 -9.11
CA ARG A 193 -0.45 -17.60 -7.95
C ARG A 193 -0.34 -16.07 -7.83
N MET A 194 -0.13 -15.37 -8.95
CA MET A 194 -0.12 -13.90 -8.98
C MET A 194 -1.47 -13.33 -8.54
N LYS A 195 -2.57 -13.89 -9.05
CA LYS A 195 -3.93 -13.50 -8.67
C LYS A 195 -4.18 -13.71 -7.18
N GLU A 196 -3.74 -14.83 -6.62
CA GLU A 196 -3.81 -15.07 -5.17
C GLU A 196 -3.04 -14.01 -4.38
N HIS A 197 -1.82 -13.65 -4.81
CA HIS A 197 -1.06 -12.56 -4.18
C HIS A 197 -1.82 -11.23 -4.19
N PHE A 198 -2.43 -10.88 -5.31
CA PHE A 198 -3.22 -9.66 -5.47
C PHE A 198 -4.47 -9.65 -4.60
N ILE A 199 -5.18 -10.78 -4.51
CA ILE A 199 -6.37 -10.93 -3.65
C ILE A 199 -5.98 -10.81 -2.18
N ILE A 200 -4.93 -11.50 -1.74
CA ILE A 200 -4.47 -11.47 -0.35
C ILE A 200 -4.03 -10.05 0.04
N SER A 201 -3.27 -9.38 -0.82
CA SER A 201 -2.88 -7.99 -0.58
C SER A 201 -4.09 -7.07 -0.49
N SER A 202 -5.11 -7.25 -1.34
CA SER A 202 -6.37 -6.50 -1.24
C SER A 202 -7.11 -6.75 0.08
N GLN A 203 -7.13 -7.98 0.58
CA GLN A 203 -7.69 -8.29 1.91
C GLN A 203 -6.92 -7.57 3.02
N TYR A 204 -5.58 -7.53 2.91
CA TYR A 204 -4.77 -6.80 3.88
C TYR A 204 -4.94 -5.29 3.78
N GLU A 205 -5.16 -4.71 2.60
CA GLU A 205 -5.50 -3.28 2.49
C GLU A 205 -6.78 -2.96 3.27
N TYR A 206 -7.83 -3.76 3.08
CA TYR A 206 -9.06 -3.60 3.86
C TYR A 206 -8.81 -3.72 5.36
N ALA A 207 -8.05 -4.75 5.77
CA ALA A 207 -7.68 -4.95 7.17
C ALA A 207 -6.83 -3.79 7.71
N PHE A 208 -6.03 -3.13 6.88
CA PHE A 208 -5.21 -1.98 7.26
C PHE A 208 -6.07 -0.77 7.65
N TRP A 209 -7.18 -0.55 6.93
CA TRP A 209 -8.18 0.47 7.29
C TRP A 209 -8.84 0.16 8.63
N GLU A 210 -9.26 -1.09 8.86
CA GLU A 210 -9.87 -1.53 10.11
C GLU A 210 -8.87 -1.41 11.28
N MET A 211 -7.63 -1.82 11.06
CA MET A 211 -6.52 -1.69 12.00
C MET A 211 -6.28 -0.23 12.39
N GLY A 212 -6.26 0.69 11.42
CA GLY A 212 -6.16 2.13 11.66
C GLY A 212 -7.36 2.70 12.42
N TYR A 213 -8.57 2.22 12.09
CA TYR A 213 -9.80 2.66 12.75
C TYR A 213 -9.94 2.17 14.19
N ARG A 214 -9.38 1.00 14.51
CA ARG A 214 -9.42 0.42 15.86
C ARG A 214 -8.16 0.66 16.68
N MET A 215 -7.13 1.22 16.05
CA MET A 215 -5.78 1.33 16.61
C MET A 215 -5.30 -0.02 17.15
N GLU A 216 -5.31 -1.03 16.28
CA GLU A 216 -5.06 -2.43 16.64
C GLU A 216 -3.74 -2.62 17.40
N THR A 217 -3.79 -3.40 18.48
CA THR A 217 -2.61 -3.85 19.21
C THR A 217 -2.56 -5.37 19.28
N TRP A 218 -1.39 -5.92 19.60
CA TRP A 218 -1.27 -7.33 19.92
C TRP A 218 -2.22 -7.69 21.09
N PRO A 219 -2.96 -8.81 20.99
CA PRO A 219 -4.02 -9.14 21.95
C PRO A 219 -3.47 -9.56 23.33
N VAL A 220 -2.20 -9.98 23.39
CA VAL A 220 -1.52 -10.34 24.64
C VAL A 220 -0.34 -9.40 24.83
N PRO A 221 -0.38 -8.50 25.82
CA PRO A 221 0.74 -7.61 26.09
C PRO A 221 1.92 -8.40 26.67
N LEU A 222 3.14 -8.00 26.32
CA LEU A 222 4.32 -8.43 27.05
C LEU A 222 4.43 -7.57 28.31
N GLU A 223 4.66 -8.19 29.47
CA GLU A 223 5.02 -7.46 30.69
C GLU A 223 6.32 -6.67 30.42
N LYS A 224 6.33 -5.40 30.86
CA LYS A 224 7.47 -4.50 30.70
C LYS A 224 8.61 -4.86 31.65
#